data_AF-A0A2A7VZI5-F1
#
_entry.id   AF-A0A2A7VZI5-F1
#
_cell.length_a   1.000
_cell.length_b   1.000
_cell.length_c   1.000
_cell.angle_alpha   90.00
_cell.angle_beta   90.00
_cell.angle_gamma   90.00
#
_symmetry.space_group_name_H-M   'P 1'
#
loop_
_entity.id
_entity.type
_entity.pdbx_description
1 polymer ?
#
loop_
_entity_poly.entity_id
_entity_poly.type
_entity_poly.pdbx_seq_one_letter_code
_entity_poly.pdbx_strand_id
1 'polypeptide(L)'
;MFSFTKEWIWYDWIFVLIRTFWLIVIISANFMFPTSIHTSSMIVLSLTFVVYLVPLIIRYKKPEWYPAFDIITAGCFYLYLASVAPNLLWSFILVVIIIGLCSNRNNYIWSGIFCGFAFPLLNAWIANRPPYELIVSCSLGFAIGISFNILIQYHKQSRIIEEQKLLLEQHINRIEELTLIEERNRLSHELHDTIGHTLTSLIAGVTSLRSSVPDSQFERIDSLISIAQHSLNDIRKHLHELSHNPLSNSLSEFLQQLTDEFMKSTGTTVTFRMIGNETLVMQKVNFCLYRCLQESLTNAVRHGKASNISVQLHFDDQQLRLQIEDNGIGMKEIQFGFGLSGMKERLEQVQGTLSVQSNVEQGTLIICNIPLQTKPVHDIIRLLVVDDQALITNSLEQILENQTDFIVAGKAYDGSEALILCEQLQPDIVLMDIQMPEMNGIEALLEMKRRWPNMKIVLMTTFEDSLQAATALEHGAEGYMLKSIHPQEMKEALKLIYNGGTWIDQSVATRIFEEMKLQREQLAKIKSTKQTFPYGLTKREMEILEHLSNGLRYKSIAAKLFLSEGTIRNYCSNLYSKLGVSNREEAIKMARTENIL
;
A
#
# COMPACT_ATOMS: atom_id res chain seq x y z
N MET A 1 -16.03 -33.78 3.32
CA MET A 1 -16.73 -34.16 2.07
C MET A 1 -17.71 -33.09 1.56
N PHE A 2 -17.89 -31.94 2.23
CA PHE A 2 -18.80 -30.86 1.81
C PHE A 2 -18.15 -29.45 1.84
N SER A 3 -16.91 -29.32 1.36
CA SER A 3 -16.34 -28.00 1.00
C SER A 3 -16.52 -27.68 -0.50
N PHE A 4 -17.16 -28.58 -1.26
CA PHE A 4 -17.20 -28.58 -2.72
C PHE A 4 -18.23 -27.64 -3.34
N THR A 5 -19.17 -27.08 -2.57
CA THR A 5 -20.31 -26.31 -3.11
C THR A 5 -20.10 -24.80 -3.12
N LYS A 6 -19.00 -24.29 -2.55
CA LYS A 6 -18.84 -22.84 -2.31
C LYS A 6 -18.43 -22.03 -3.55
N GLU A 7 -18.08 -22.70 -4.66
CA GLU A 7 -17.65 -22.07 -5.92
C GLU A 7 -18.52 -22.45 -7.13
N TRP A 8 -19.60 -23.20 -6.93
CA TRP A 8 -20.43 -23.65 -8.05
C TRP A 8 -21.30 -22.51 -8.57
N ILE A 9 -21.11 -22.16 -9.84
CA ILE A 9 -21.93 -21.16 -10.50
C ILE A 9 -23.21 -21.85 -11.01
N TRP A 10 -24.28 -21.09 -11.23
CA TRP A 10 -25.61 -21.60 -11.57
C TRP A 10 -25.63 -22.60 -12.76
N TYR A 11 -24.71 -22.49 -13.71
CA TYR A 11 -24.62 -23.42 -14.85
C TYR A 11 -23.96 -24.77 -14.49
N ASP A 12 -23.13 -24.86 -13.44
CA ASP A 12 -22.63 -26.16 -12.94
C ASP A 12 -23.75 -26.99 -12.31
N TRP A 13 -24.73 -26.30 -11.70
CA TRP A 13 -25.95 -26.92 -11.20
C TRP A 13 -26.84 -27.46 -12.33
N ILE A 14 -26.95 -26.74 -13.46
CA ILE A 14 -27.68 -27.23 -14.64
C ILE A 14 -27.06 -28.52 -15.17
N PHE A 15 -25.73 -28.58 -15.25
CA PHE A 15 -25.01 -29.77 -15.68
C PHE A 15 -25.33 -30.99 -14.79
N VAL A 16 -25.23 -30.84 -13.47
CA VAL A 16 -25.55 -31.92 -12.54
C VAL A 16 -27.03 -32.29 -12.60
N LEU A 17 -27.92 -31.31 -12.72
CA LEU A 17 -29.37 -31.53 -12.81
C LEU A 17 -29.77 -32.36 -14.04
N ILE A 18 -29.22 -32.06 -15.22
CA ILE A 18 -29.51 -32.84 -16.44
C ILE A 18 -28.97 -34.27 -16.29
N ARG A 19 -27.78 -34.43 -15.67
CA ARG A 19 -27.14 -35.75 -15.49
C ARG A 19 -27.84 -36.62 -14.44
N THR A 20 -28.29 -36.02 -13.34
CA THR A 20 -29.10 -36.71 -12.32
C THR A 20 -30.48 -37.06 -12.86
N PHE A 21 -31.10 -36.18 -13.65
CA PHE A 21 -32.35 -36.48 -14.33
C PHE A 21 -32.23 -37.68 -15.27
N TRP A 22 -31.17 -37.72 -16.09
CA TRP A 22 -30.87 -38.89 -16.93
C TRP A 22 -30.72 -40.18 -16.11
N LEU A 23 -29.96 -40.14 -15.01
CA LEU A 23 -29.79 -41.28 -14.10
C LEU A 23 -31.13 -41.78 -13.55
N ILE A 24 -32.02 -40.87 -13.14
CA ILE A 24 -33.36 -41.21 -12.63
C ILE A 24 -34.22 -41.86 -13.72
N VAL A 25 -34.16 -41.37 -14.96
CA VAL A 25 -34.88 -41.96 -16.10
C VAL A 25 -34.43 -43.41 -16.35
N ILE A 26 -33.12 -43.70 -16.32
CA ILE A 26 -32.61 -45.07 -16.50
C ILE A 26 -33.01 -45.99 -15.34
N ILE A 27 -32.89 -45.53 -14.09
CA ILE A 27 -33.24 -46.32 -12.91
C ILE A 27 -34.74 -46.62 -12.87
N SER A 28 -35.58 -45.61 -13.12
CA SER A 28 -37.04 -45.76 -13.10
C SER A 28 -37.53 -46.70 -14.20
N ALA A 29 -36.97 -46.62 -15.40
CA ALA A 29 -37.28 -47.54 -16.49
C ALA A 29 -36.92 -49.00 -16.17
N ASN A 30 -35.78 -49.20 -15.49
CA ASN A 30 -35.36 -50.53 -15.04
C ASN A 30 -36.36 -51.16 -14.05
N PHE A 31 -36.98 -50.35 -13.19
CA PHE A 31 -37.94 -50.81 -12.19
C PHE A 31 -39.37 -50.97 -12.74
N MET A 32 -39.81 -50.07 -13.63
CA MET A 32 -41.18 -50.04 -14.16
C MET A 32 -41.41 -51.03 -15.31
N PHE A 33 -40.38 -51.34 -16.11
CA PHE A 33 -40.51 -52.23 -17.27
C PHE A 33 -39.50 -53.40 -17.24
N PRO A 34 -39.48 -54.24 -16.20
CA PRO A 34 -38.49 -55.31 -16.05
C PRO A 34 -38.53 -56.37 -17.16
N THR A 35 -39.67 -56.53 -17.85
CA THR A 35 -39.85 -57.47 -18.98
C THR A 35 -39.23 -57.00 -20.29
N SER A 36 -38.81 -55.73 -20.37
CA SER A 36 -38.23 -55.12 -21.57
C SER A 36 -36.70 -55.15 -21.61
N ILE A 37 -36.06 -55.69 -20.56
CA ILE A 37 -34.61 -55.76 -20.38
C ILE A 37 -34.20 -57.24 -20.38
N HIS A 38 -33.55 -57.69 -21.44
CA HIS A 38 -33.16 -59.10 -21.61
C HIS A 38 -31.96 -59.57 -20.75
N THR A 39 -31.50 -58.75 -19.79
CA THR A 39 -30.31 -59.00 -18.95
C THR A 39 -30.58 -58.69 -17.47
N SER A 40 -29.72 -59.16 -16.56
CA SER A 40 -29.80 -58.86 -15.13
C SER A 40 -29.83 -57.34 -14.85
N SER A 41 -30.89 -56.88 -14.17
CA SER A 41 -31.06 -55.48 -13.74
C SER A 41 -29.85 -54.90 -13.00
N MET A 42 -29.10 -55.74 -12.28
CA MET A 42 -27.91 -55.31 -11.53
C MET A 42 -26.76 -54.86 -12.44
N ILE A 43 -26.59 -55.46 -13.61
CA ILE A 43 -25.53 -55.11 -14.57
C ILE A 43 -25.82 -53.71 -15.16
N VAL A 44 -27.06 -53.47 -15.57
CA VAL A 44 -27.50 -52.17 -16.11
C VAL A 44 -27.30 -51.05 -15.09
N LEU A 45 -27.68 -51.28 -13.82
CA LEU A 45 -27.50 -50.29 -12.75
C LEU A 45 -26.02 -49.98 -12.48
N SER A 46 -25.16 -51.00 -12.45
CA SER A 46 -23.72 -50.82 -12.24
C SER A 46 -23.06 -49.99 -13.35
N LEU A 47 -23.38 -50.28 -14.61
CA LEU A 47 -22.89 -49.53 -15.78
C LEU A 47 -23.41 -48.09 -15.78
N THR A 48 -24.67 -47.87 -15.42
CA THR A 48 -25.26 -46.53 -15.34
C THR A 48 -24.55 -45.68 -14.28
N PHE A 49 -24.18 -46.27 -13.14
CA PHE A 49 -23.43 -45.58 -12.09
C PHE A 49 -22.01 -45.23 -12.54
N VAL A 50 -21.35 -46.11 -13.30
CA VAL A 50 -20.03 -45.86 -13.89
C VAL A 50 -20.08 -44.67 -14.87
N VAL A 51 -21.07 -44.66 -15.77
CA VAL A 51 -21.28 -43.55 -16.73
C VAL A 51 -21.61 -42.25 -16.00
N TYR A 52 -22.29 -42.29 -14.86
CA TYR A 52 -22.56 -41.11 -14.05
C TYR A 52 -21.31 -40.57 -13.34
N LEU A 53 -20.56 -41.44 -12.65
CA LEU A 53 -19.49 -41.06 -11.70
C LEU A 53 -18.15 -40.76 -12.39
N VAL A 54 -17.73 -41.59 -13.37
CA VAL A 54 -16.38 -41.51 -13.95
C VAL A 54 -16.14 -40.18 -14.67
N PRO A 55 -17.04 -39.69 -15.54
CA PRO A 55 -16.83 -38.41 -16.21
C PRO A 55 -16.89 -37.22 -15.25
N LEU A 56 -17.65 -37.30 -14.15
CA LEU A 56 -17.69 -36.26 -13.11
C LEU A 56 -16.34 -36.12 -12.39
N ILE A 57 -15.67 -37.24 -12.10
CA ILE A 57 -14.31 -37.25 -11.51
C ILE A 57 -13.29 -36.68 -12.50
N ILE A 58 -13.40 -37.04 -13.78
CA ILE A 58 -12.47 -36.57 -14.82
C ILE A 58 -12.62 -35.08 -15.08
N ARG A 59 -13.84 -34.53 -15.07
CA ARG A 59 -14.09 -33.08 -15.17
C ARG A 59 -13.29 -32.29 -14.14
N TYR A 60 -13.20 -32.81 -12.92
CA TYR A 60 -12.48 -32.16 -11.83
C TYR A 60 -10.95 -32.23 -11.99
N LYS A 61 -10.42 -33.36 -12.47
CA LYS A 61 -8.96 -33.54 -12.60
C LYS A 61 -8.38 -32.99 -13.91
N LYS A 62 -9.09 -33.15 -15.03
CA LYS A 62 -8.64 -32.81 -16.39
C LYS A 62 -9.84 -32.37 -17.26
N PRO A 63 -10.28 -31.10 -17.17
CA PRO A 63 -11.48 -30.62 -17.88
C PRO A 63 -11.36 -30.69 -19.41
N GLU A 64 -10.15 -30.60 -19.97
CA GLU A 64 -9.93 -30.67 -21.43
C GLU A 64 -10.22 -32.05 -22.03
N TRP A 65 -10.03 -33.11 -21.24
CA TRP A 65 -10.22 -34.50 -21.64
C TRP A 65 -11.65 -35.00 -21.37
N TYR A 66 -12.43 -34.22 -20.61
CA TYR A 66 -13.80 -34.56 -20.23
C TYR A 66 -14.68 -35.00 -21.42
N PRO A 67 -14.81 -34.22 -22.53
CA PRO A 67 -15.71 -34.60 -23.62
C PRO A 67 -15.28 -35.91 -24.28
N ALA A 68 -13.98 -36.19 -24.40
CA ALA A 68 -13.50 -37.46 -24.99
C ALA A 68 -13.89 -38.66 -24.11
N PHE A 69 -13.70 -38.56 -22.78
CA PHE A 69 -14.06 -39.64 -21.86
C PHE A 69 -15.58 -39.83 -21.73
N ASP A 70 -16.35 -38.75 -21.74
CA ASP A 70 -17.82 -38.82 -21.67
C ASP A 70 -18.38 -39.47 -22.94
N ILE A 71 -17.85 -39.12 -24.12
CA ILE A 71 -18.22 -39.74 -25.40
C ILE A 71 -17.92 -41.25 -25.41
N ILE A 72 -16.75 -41.66 -24.93
CA ILE A 72 -16.37 -43.08 -24.89
C ILE A 72 -17.27 -43.85 -23.91
N THR A 73 -17.39 -43.37 -22.68
CA THR A 73 -18.14 -44.07 -21.63
C THR A 73 -19.64 -44.09 -21.91
N ALA A 74 -20.23 -42.94 -22.25
CA ALA A 74 -21.65 -42.86 -22.60
C ALA A 74 -21.96 -43.54 -23.93
N GLY A 75 -21.09 -43.42 -24.93
CA GLY A 75 -21.27 -44.07 -26.24
C GLY A 75 -21.24 -45.59 -26.16
N CYS A 76 -20.31 -46.17 -25.39
CA CYS A 76 -20.27 -47.62 -25.16
C CYS A 76 -21.51 -48.11 -24.39
N PHE A 77 -21.94 -47.39 -23.35
CA PHE A 77 -23.17 -47.73 -22.62
C PHE A 77 -24.41 -47.61 -23.50
N TYR A 78 -24.42 -46.65 -24.43
CA TYR A 78 -25.52 -46.45 -25.35
C TYR A 78 -25.66 -47.59 -26.36
N LEU A 79 -24.55 -48.05 -26.94
CA LEU A 79 -24.52 -49.26 -27.79
C LEU A 79 -25.02 -50.51 -27.05
N TYR A 80 -24.67 -50.64 -25.76
CA TYR A 80 -25.20 -51.71 -24.92
C TYR A 80 -26.72 -51.59 -24.73
N LEU A 81 -27.22 -50.38 -24.45
CA LEU A 81 -28.67 -50.12 -24.32
C LEU A 81 -29.44 -50.45 -25.60
N ALA A 82 -28.89 -50.26 -26.80
CA ALA A 82 -29.56 -50.66 -28.05
C ALA A 82 -29.84 -52.16 -28.13
N SER A 83 -28.93 -52.99 -27.61
CA SER A 83 -29.09 -54.45 -27.62
C SER A 83 -30.06 -54.96 -26.53
N VAL A 84 -30.14 -54.27 -25.40
CA VAL A 84 -30.87 -54.74 -24.21
C VAL A 84 -32.23 -54.09 -24.04
N ALA A 85 -32.36 -52.80 -24.35
CA ALA A 85 -33.54 -51.98 -24.09
C ALA A 85 -33.71 -50.85 -25.13
N PRO A 86 -34.07 -51.19 -26.39
CA PRO A 86 -34.14 -50.23 -27.50
C PRO A 86 -35.18 -49.12 -27.30
N ASN A 87 -36.16 -49.30 -26.41
CA ASN A 87 -37.14 -48.28 -26.06
C ASN A 87 -36.55 -47.10 -25.27
N LEU A 88 -35.37 -47.28 -24.66
CA LEU A 88 -34.72 -46.27 -23.84
C LEU A 88 -33.69 -45.43 -24.61
N LEU A 89 -33.56 -45.64 -25.92
CA LEU A 89 -32.59 -44.95 -26.75
C LEU A 89 -32.79 -43.42 -26.77
N TRP A 90 -34.03 -42.97 -26.62
CA TRP A 90 -34.37 -41.54 -26.53
C TRP A 90 -33.63 -40.78 -25.41
N SER A 91 -33.17 -41.46 -24.37
CA SER A 91 -32.57 -40.85 -23.18
C SER A 91 -31.17 -40.32 -23.45
N PHE A 92 -30.52 -40.78 -24.52
CA PHE A 92 -29.19 -40.36 -24.90
C PHE A 92 -29.12 -38.90 -25.32
N ILE A 93 -30.24 -38.31 -25.76
CA ILE A 93 -30.32 -36.87 -26.05
C ILE A 93 -29.89 -36.02 -24.85
N LEU A 94 -30.19 -36.46 -23.62
CA LEU A 94 -29.82 -35.75 -22.38
C LEU A 94 -28.30 -35.74 -22.18
N VAL A 95 -27.64 -36.85 -22.50
CA VAL A 95 -26.18 -36.97 -22.42
C VAL A 95 -25.51 -36.19 -23.55
N VAL A 96 -26.10 -36.20 -24.75
CA VAL A 96 -25.60 -35.43 -25.89
C VAL A 96 -25.71 -33.91 -25.65
N ILE A 97 -26.77 -33.43 -24.99
CA ILE A 97 -26.89 -32.03 -24.53
C ILE A 97 -25.74 -31.68 -23.58
N ILE A 98 -25.40 -32.57 -22.65
CA ILE A 98 -24.29 -32.38 -21.71
C ILE A 98 -22.95 -32.31 -22.44
N ILE A 99 -22.71 -33.22 -23.39
CA ILE A 99 -21.48 -33.24 -24.20
C ILE A 99 -21.37 -31.95 -25.02
N GLY A 100 -22.48 -31.47 -25.61
CA GLY A 100 -22.53 -30.19 -26.31
C GLY A 100 -22.24 -29.00 -25.38
N LEU A 101 -22.79 -29.00 -24.16
CA LEU A 101 -22.57 -27.95 -23.15
C LEU A 101 -21.11 -27.88 -22.67
N CYS A 102 -20.40 -29.01 -22.66
CA CYS A 102 -18.99 -29.08 -22.27
C CYS A 102 -18.01 -29.04 -23.45
N SER A 103 -18.51 -28.84 -24.67
CA SER A 103 -17.68 -28.83 -25.86
C SER A 103 -16.97 -27.49 -26.04
N ASN A 104 -15.65 -27.54 -26.29
CA ASN A 104 -14.84 -26.36 -26.58
C ASN A 104 -14.61 -26.19 -28.09
N ARG A 105 -14.11 -25.01 -28.49
CA ARG A 105 -13.80 -24.67 -29.90
C ARG A 105 -12.87 -25.66 -30.60
N ASN A 106 -12.02 -26.38 -29.87
CA ASN A 106 -11.13 -27.37 -30.45
C ASN A 106 -11.78 -28.76 -30.65
N ASN A 107 -12.82 -29.07 -29.87
CA ASN A 107 -13.35 -30.44 -29.79
C ASN A 107 -14.76 -30.59 -30.39
N TYR A 108 -15.48 -29.48 -30.65
CA TYR A 108 -16.89 -29.51 -31.08
C TYR A 108 -17.17 -30.22 -32.40
N ILE A 109 -16.22 -30.15 -33.34
CA ILE A 109 -16.36 -30.79 -34.66
C ILE A 109 -16.37 -32.30 -34.49
N TRP A 110 -15.37 -32.85 -33.81
CA TRP A 110 -15.25 -34.29 -33.62
C TRP A 110 -16.32 -34.83 -32.66
N SER A 111 -16.60 -34.15 -31.55
CA SER A 111 -17.67 -34.57 -30.63
C SER A 111 -19.04 -34.55 -31.28
N GLY A 112 -19.31 -33.58 -32.16
CA GLY A 112 -20.55 -33.49 -32.92
C GLY A 112 -20.72 -34.63 -33.93
N ILE A 113 -19.65 -35.00 -34.63
CA ILE A 113 -19.66 -36.15 -35.57
C ILE A 113 -19.97 -37.46 -34.82
N PHE A 114 -19.34 -37.68 -33.67
CA PHE A 114 -19.56 -38.90 -32.89
C PHE A 114 -20.96 -38.95 -32.27
N CYS A 115 -21.39 -37.86 -31.62
CA CYS A 115 -22.67 -37.83 -30.91
C CYS A 115 -23.88 -37.68 -31.85
N GLY A 116 -23.75 -36.91 -32.92
CA GLY A 116 -24.84 -36.62 -33.86
C GLY A 116 -25.00 -37.64 -34.97
N PHE A 117 -23.93 -38.33 -35.38
CA PHE A 117 -23.95 -39.22 -36.55
C PHE A 117 -23.46 -40.64 -36.26
N ALA A 118 -22.22 -40.81 -35.76
CA ALA A 118 -21.61 -42.14 -35.64
C ALA A 118 -22.34 -43.06 -34.65
N PHE A 119 -22.55 -42.61 -33.41
CA PHE A 119 -23.27 -43.41 -32.41
C PHE A 119 -24.75 -43.61 -32.75
N PRO A 120 -25.52 -42.59 -33.18
CA PRO A 120 -26.90 -42.78 -33.64
C PRO A 120 -27.04 -43.81 -34.77
N LEU A 121 -26.13 -43.79 -35.75
CA LEU A 121 -26.14 -44.73 -36.87
C LEU A 121 -25.86 -46.17 -36.43
N LEU A 122 -24.84 -46.38 -35.59
CA LEU A 122 -24.50 -47.69 -35.03
C LEU A 122 -25.64 -48.23 -34.16
N ASN A 123 -26.27 -47.38 -33.34
CA ASN A 123 -27.39 -47.80 -32.49
C ASN A 123 -28.64 -48.16 -33.30
N ALA A 124 -28.94 -47.40 -34.34
CA ALA A 124 -30.06 -47.70 -35.23
C ALA A 124 -29.89 -49.06 -35.92
N TRP A 125 -28.65 -49.38 -36.33
CA TRP A 125 -28.32 -50.68 -36.89
C TRP A 125 -28.50 -51.82 -35.88
N ILE A 126 -28.00 -51.66 -34.66
CA ILE A 126 -28.14 -52.67 -33.58
C ILE A 126 -29.60 -52.87 -33.18
N ALA A 127 -30.36 -51.78 -33.06
CA ALA A 127 -31.76 -51.81 -32.62
C ALA A 127 -32.76 -52.16 -33.75
N ASN A 128 -32.29 -52.39 -34.98
CA ASN A 128 -33.13 -52.56 -36.18
C ASN A 128 -34.19 -51.45 -36.34
N ARG A 129 -33.80 -50.19 -36.08
CA ARG A 129 -34.66 -49.00 -36.22
C ARG A 129 -34.15 -48.08 -37.33
N PRO A 130 -35.03 -47.27 -37.95
CA PRO A 130 -34.56 -46.27 -38.90
C PRO A 130 -33.61 -45.25 -38.23
N PRO A 131 -32.45 -44.94 -38.84
CA PRO A 131 -31.44 -44.09 -38.21
C PRO A 131 -31.80 -42.60 -38.17
N TYR A 132 -32.70 -42.13 -39.04
CA TYR A 132 -32.97 -40.69 -39.19
C TYR A 132 -33.52 -40.05 -37.90
N GLU A 133 -34.34 -40.76 -37.13
CA GLU A 133 -34.97 -40.23 -35.92
C GLU A 133 -33.94 -39.98 -34.81
N LEU A 134 -33.03 -40.92 -34.59
CA LEU A 134 -31.94 -40.79 -33.62
C LEU A 134 -30.92 -39.72 -34.07
N ILE A 135 -30.58 -39.68 -35.35
CA ILE A 135 -29.63 -38.69 -35.89
C ILE A 135 -30.17 -37.27 -35.71
N VAL A 136 -31.45 -37.04 -36.06
CA VAL A 136 -32.08 -35.71 -35.93
C VAL A 136 -32.17 -35.29 -34.47
N SER A 137 -32.64 -36.17 -33.59
CA SER A 137 -32.78 -35.86 -32.15
C SER A 137 -31.43 -35.61 -31.46
N CYS A 138 -30.41 -36.43 -31.74
CA CYS A 138 -29.07 -36.24 -31.16
C CYS A 138 -28.38 -34.99 -31.72
N SER A 139 -28.53 -34.71 -33.02
CA SER A 139 -27.99 -33.48 -33.63
C SER A 139 -28.63 -32.23 -33.03
N LEU A 140 -29.96 -32.25 -32.82
CA LEU A 140 -30.68 -31.15 -32.17
C LEU A 140 -30.24 -30.99 -30.71
N GLY A 141 -30.14 -32.08 -29.96
CA GLY A 141 -29.65 -32.05 -28.57
C GLY A 141 -28.23 -31.49 -28.47
N PHE A 142 -27.35 -31.85 -29.39
CA PHE A 142 -25.98 -31.32 -29.44
C PHE A 142 -25.96 -29.82 -29.75
N ALA A 143 -26.80 -29.36 -30.69
CA ALA A 143 -26.95 -27.94 -31.02
C ALA A 143 -27.50 -27.12 -29.85
N ILE A 144 -28.45 -27.65 -29.08
CA ILE A 144 -28.94 -27.04 -27.83
C ILE A 144 -27.80 -26.91 -26.82
N GLY A 145 -27.02 -27.97 -26.61
CA GLY A 145 -25.87 -27.97 -25.71
C GLY A 145 -24.85 -26.88 -26.06
N ILE A 146 -24.46 -26.79 -27.34
CA ILE A 146 -23.53 -25.75 -27.82
C ILE A 146 -24.11 -24.34 -27.64
N SER A 147 -25.41 -24.15 -27.91
CA SER A 147 -26.06 -22.85 -27.77
C SER A 147 -25.99 -22.34 -26.32
N PHE A 148 -26.21 -23.24 -25.35
CA PHE A 148 -26.02 -22.93 -23.93
C PHE A 148 -24.55 -22.66 -23.58
N ASN A 149 -23.59 -23.40 -24.15
CA ASN A 149 -22.17 -23.15 -23.94
C ASN A 149 -21.78 -21.72 -24.39
N ILE A 150 -22.23 -21.30 -25.58
CA ILE A 150 -22.00 -19.94 -26.11
C ILE A 150 -22.63 -18.89 -25.20
N LEU A 151 -23.85 -19.12 -24.73
CA LEU A 151 -24.55 -18.20 -23.81
C LEU A 151 -23.79 -18.04 -22.49
N ILE A 152 -23.29 -19.14 -21.91
CA ILE A 152 -22.47 -19.12 -20.69
C ILE A 152 -21.18 -18.34 -20.94
N GLN A 153 -20.52 -18.56 -22.08
CA GLN A 153 -19.30 -17.84 -22.43
C GLN A 153 -19.54 -16.34 -22.60
N TYR A 154 -20.64 -15.96 -23.26
CA TYR A 154 -21.04 -14.56 -23.41
C TYR A 154 -21.32 -13.90 -22.05
N HIS A 155 -22.03 -14.58 -21.15
CA HIS A 155 -22.28 -14.07 -19.81
C HIS A 155 -20.99 -13.90 -18.99
N LYS A 156 -20.05 -14.86 -19.09
CA LYS A 156 -18.72 -14.73 -18.48
C LYS A 156 -17.97 -13.52 -19.01
N GLN A 157 -17.95 -13.33 -20.32
CA GLN A 157 -17.30 -12.18 -20.95
C GLN A 157 -17.95 -10.86 -20.53
N SER A 158 -19.28 -10.79 -20.50
CA SER A 158 -20.01 -9.60 -20.06
C SER A 158 -19.67 -9.22 -18.62
N ARG A 159 -19.54 -10.20 -17.72
CA ARG A 159 -19.15 -9.94 -16.32
C ARG A 159 -17.72 -9.42 -16.20
N ILE A 160 -16.78 -10.01 -16.96
CA ILE A 160 -15.39 -9.51 -17.01
C ILE A 160 -15.36 -8.07 -17.55
N ILE A 161 -16.13 -7.78 -18.60
CA ILE A 161 -16.25 -6.43 -19.17
C ILE A 161 -16.81 -5.45 -18.12
N GLU A 162 -17.81 -5.86 -17.34
CA GLU A 162 -18.40 -5.03 -16.28
C GLU A 162 -17.41 -4.76 -15.14
N GLU A 163 -16.65 -5.78 -14.72
CA GLU A 163 -15.56 -5.64 -13.73
C GLU A 163 -14.43 -4.72 -14.25
N GLN A 164 -14.04 -4.86 -15.52
CA GLN A 164 -13.07 -3.97 -16.17
C GLN A 164 -13.58 -2.53 -16.30
N LYS A 165 -14.87 -2.34 -16.59
CA LYS A 165 -15.50 -1.02 -16.66
C LYS A 165 -15.47 -0.34 -15.30
N LEU A 166 -15.79 -1.05 -14.22
CA LEU A 166 -15.74 -0.51 -12.86
C LEU A 166 -14.32 -0.09 -12.47
N LEU A 167 -13.31 -0.91 -12.80
CA LEU A 167 -11.90 -0.56 -12.60
C LEU A 167 -11.50 0.68 -13.40
N LEU A 168 -11.96 0.79 -14.65
CA LEU A 168 -11.69 1.96 -15.48
C LEU A 168 -12.34 3.22 -14.91
N GLU A 169 -13.58 3.15 -14.44
CA GLU A 169 -14.26 4.27 -13.76
C GLU A 169 -13.50 4.69 -12.48
N GLN A 170 -12.97 3.74 -11.71
CA GLN A 170 -12.11 4.04 -10.57
C GLN A 170 -10.81 4.75 -10.99
N HIS A 171 -10.15 4.30 -12.06
CA HIS A 171 -8.95 4.95 -12.57
C HIS A 171 -9.21 6.37 -13.08
N ILE A 172 -10.33 6.59 -13.79
CA ILE A 172 -10.74 7.93 -14.25
C ILE A 172 -10.97 8.85 -13.05
N ASN A 173 -11.73 8.41 -12.04
CA ASN A 173 -11.96 9.20 -10.83
C ASN A 173 -10.65 9.53 -10.10
N ARG A 174 -9.69 8.59 -10.08
CA ARG A 174 -8.38 8.80 -9.45
C ARG A 174 -7.56 9.83 -10.21
N ILE A 175 -7.56 9.78 -11.54
CA ILE A 175 -6.90 10.77 -12.39
C ILE A 175 -7.56 12.13 -12.23
N GLU A 176 -8.90 12.21 -12.18
CA GLU A 176 -9.63 13.45 -11.95
C GLU A 176 -9.26 14.07 -10.60
N GLU A 177 -9.21 13.26 -9.53
CA GLU A 177 -8.78 13.70 -8.19
C GLU A 177 -7.35 14.27 -8.21
N LEU A 178 -6.41 13.56 -8.85
CA LEU A 178 -5.02 14.02 -8.99
C LEU A 178 -4.91 15.30 -9.82
N THR A 179 -5.65 15.38 -10.92
CA THR A 179 -5.65 16.55 -11.82
C THR A 179 -6.25 17.75 -11.10
N LEU A 180 -7.31 17.58 -10.31
CA LEU A 180 -7.89 18.63 -9.48
C LEU A 180 -6.90 19.12 -8.41
N ILE A 181 -6.12 18.21 -7.81
CA ILE A 181 -5.07 18.58 -6.84
C ILE A 181 -3.95 19.38 -7.54
N GLU A 182 -3.52 18.95 -8.73
CA GLU A 182 -2.49 19.62 -9.51
C GLU A 182 -2.93 21.00 -10.00
N GLU A 183 -4.16 21.11 -10.53
CA GLU A 183 -4.78 22.37 -10.94
C GLU A 183 -4.95 23.31 -9.73
N ARG A 184 -5.36 22.79 -8.57
CA ARG A 184 -5.46 23.55 -7.31
C ARG A 184 -4.10 24.08 -6.86
N ASN A 185 -3.04 23.27 -6.96
CA ASN A 185 -1.69 23.70 -6.60
C ASN A 185 -1.17 24.76 -7.57
N ARG A 186 -1.37 24.56 -8.87
CA ARG A 186 -1.02 25.53 -9.91
C ARG A 186 -1.75 26.85 -9.70
N LEU A 187 -3.07 26.82 -9.51
CA LEU A 187 -3.88 28.00 -9.22
C LEU A 187 -3.44 28.69 -7.93
N SER A 188 -3.07 27.92 -6.91
CA SER A 188 -2.54 28.48 -5.66
C SER A 188 -1.27 29.30 -5.87
N HIS A 189 -0.33 28.77 -6.66
CA HIS A 189 0.88 29.49 -7.07
C HIS A 189 0.55 30.72 -7.92
N GLU A 190 -0.30 30.57 -8.94
CA GLU A 190 -0.65 31.66 -9.87
C GLU A 190 -1.42 32.80 -9.17
N LEU A 191 -2.28 32.48 -8.18
CA LEU A 191 -2.98 33.44 -7.33
C LEU A 191 -2.02 34.13 -6.37
N HIS A 192 -1.10 33.38 -5.74
CA HIS A 192 -0.08 33.97 -4.87
C HIS A 192 0.79 34.96 -5.65
N ASP A 193 1.24 34.60 -6.84
CA ASP A 193 2.16 35.43 -7.62
C ASP A 193 1.41 36.59 -8.27
N THR A 194 0.27 36.36 -8.92
CA THR A 194 -0.38 37.40 -9.71
C THR A 194 -1.23 38.33 -8.85
N ILE A 195 -2.10 37.79 -7.98
CA ILE A 195 -3.01 38.59 -7.14
C ILE A 195 -2.28 39.16 -5.92
N GLY A 196 -1.36 38.37 -5.34
CA GLY A 196 -0.51 38.84 -4.25
C GLY A 196 0.33 40.04 -4.67
N HIS A 197 1.01 40.00 -5.82
CA HIS A 197 1.81 41.13 -6.29
C HIS A 197 0.97 42.34 -6.72
N THR A 198 -0.17 42.14 -7.39
CA THR A 198 -1.04 43.26 -7.82
C THR A 198 -1.66 43.98 -6.64
N LEU A 199 -2.22 43.27 -5.65
CA LEU A 199 -2.77 43.90 -4.44
C LEU A 199 -1.70 44.57 -3.60
N THR A 200 -0.50 43.96 -3.49
CA THR A 200 0.63 44.59 -2.78
C THR A 200 1.08 45.87 -3.48
N SER A 201 1.11 45.88 -4.81
CA SER A 201 1.42 47.08 -5.61
C SER A 201 0.33 48.15 -5.49
N LEU A 202 -0.94 47.74 -5.41
CA LEU A 202 -2.08 48.62 -5.16
C LEU A 202 -2.02 49.25 -3.77
N ILE A 203 -1.73 48.45 -2.74
CA ILE A 203 -1.51 48.94 -1.37
C ILE A 203 -0.38 49.96 -1.38
N ALA A 204 0.78 49.62 -1.96
CA ALA A 204 1.92 50.54 -2.04
C ALA A 204 1.59 51.84 -2.79
N GLY A 205 0.85 51.76 -3.91
CA GLY A 205 0.41 52.91 -4.69
C GLY A 205 -0.57 53.81 -3.92
N VAL A 206 -1.57 53.22 -3.26
CA VAL A 206 -2.55 53.95 -2.43
C VAL A 206 -1.89 54.56 -1.20
N THR A 207 -0.95 53.85 -0.57
CA THR A 207 -0.13 54.38 0.53
C THR A 207 0.78 55.52 0.05
N SER A 208 1.32 55.45 -1.17
CA SER A 208 2.09 56.55 -1.75
C SER A 208 1.22 57.80 -1.98
N LEU A 209 -0.03 57.63 -2.43
CA LEU A 209 -0.97 58.74 -2.59
C LEU A 209 -1.29 59.45 -1.27
N ARG A 210 -1.20 58.76 -0.13
CA ARG A 210 -1.35 59.35 1.21
C ARG A 210 -0.45 60.56 1.44
N SER A 211 0.74 60.58 0.82
CA SER A 211 1.69 61.70 0.93
C SER A 211 1.33 62.92 0.09
N SER A 212 0.38 62.79 -0.85
CA SER A 212 0.00 63.83 -1.82
C SER A 212 -1.43 64.35 -1.66
N VAL A 213 -2.20 63.82 -0.70
CA VAL A 213 -3.62 64.18 -0.49
C VAL A 213 -3.79 64.94 0.84
N PRO A 214 -4.65 65.97 0.93
CA PRO A 214 -4.92 66.69 2.18
C PRO A 214 -5.50 65.79 3.29
N ASP A 215 -5.19 66.13 4.55
CA ASP A 215 -5.54 65.36 5.75
C ASP A 215 -7.03 64.99 5.88
N SER A 216 -7.93 65.76 5.26
CA SER A 216 -9.38 65.52 5.27
C SER A 216 -9.82 64.24 4.53
N GLN A 217 -8.94 63.62 3.74
CA GLN A 217 -9.21 62.38 2.98
C GLN A 217 -8.47 61.15 3.56
N PHE A 218 -7.69 61.31 4.63
CA PHE A 218 -6.91 60.21 5.21
C PHE A 218 -7.78 59.04 5.69
N GLU A 219 -8.95 59.30 6.26
CA GLU A 219 -9.88 58.21 6.65
C GLU A 219 -10.36 57.39 5.44
N ARG A 220 -10.48 58.00 4.25
CA ARG A 220 -10.87 57.29 3.02
C ARG A 220 -9.72 56.47 2.43
N ILE A 221 -8.50 56.98 2.52
CA ILE A 221 -7.30 56.26 2.07
C ILE A 221 -7.00 55.09 3.01
N ASP A 222 -7.07 55.32 4.33
CA ASP A 222 -6.81 54.29 5.34
C ASP A 222 -7.91 53.20 5.30
N SER A 223 -9.17 53.53 4.94
CA SER A 223 -10.20 52.50 4.71
C SER A 223 -9.97 51.67 3.44
N LEU A 224 -9.50 52.27 2.33
CA LEU A 224 -9.15 51.54 1.12
C LEU A 224 -7.94 50.62 1.33
N ILE A 225 -6.95 51.08 2.11
CA ILE A 225 -5.81 50.25 2.52
C ILE A 225 -6.28 49.09 3.41
N SER A 226 -7.18 49.34 4.38
CA SER A 226 -7.67 48.27 5.25
C SER A 226 -8.49 47.22 4.49
N ILE A 227 -9.31 47.64 3.51
CA ILE A 227 -10.08 46.73 2.65
C ILE A 227 -9.13 45.88 1.78
N ALA A 228 -8.10 46.50 1.18
CA ALA A 228 -7.11 45.77 0.39
C ALA A 228 -6.31 44.78 1.26
N GLN A 229 -5.91 45.18 2.46
CA GLN A 229 -5.21 44.32 3.42
C GLN A 229 -6.07 43.16 3.92
N HIS A 230 -7.36 43.42 4.19
CA HIS A 230 -8.31 42.39 4.62
C HIS A 230 -8.55 41.36 3.51
N SER A 231 -8.77 41.83 2.27
CA SER A 231 -8.94 40.97 1.09
C SER A 231 -7.72 40.09 0.82
N LEU A 232 -6.52 40.64 1.00
CA LEU A 232 -5.25 39.93 0.81
C LEU A 232 -5.03 38.87 1.91
N ASN A 233 -5.41 39.18 3.15
CA ASN A 233 -5.36 38.23 4.25
C ASN A 233 -6.40 37.11 4.12
N ASP A 234 -7.61 37.38 3.65
CA ASP A 234 -8.63 36.35 3.41
C ASP A 234 -8.23 35.40 2.29
N ILE A 235 -7.66 35.93 1.19
CA ILE A 235 -7.10 35.12 0.10
C ILE A 235 -5.92 34.28 0.61
N ARG A 236 -5.00 34.87 1.39
CA ARG A 236 -3.88 34.11 1.98
C ARG A 236 -4.34 33.04 2.97
N LYS A 237 -5.39 33.29 3.75
CA LYS A 237 -5.96 32.32 4.69
C LYS A 237 -6.58 31.13 3.95
N HIS A 238 -7.34 31.39 2.88
CA HIS A 238 -7.88 30.32 2.04
C HIS A 238 -6.80 29.61 1.21
N LEU A 239 -5.76 30.30 0.73
CA LEU A 239 -4.63 29.68 0.04
C LEU A 239 -3.73 28.85 0.96
N HIS A 240 -3.59 29.23 2.24
CA HIS A 240 -2.81 28.45 3.21
C HIS A 240 -3.48 27.11 3.56
N GLU A 241 -4.80 27.01 3.39
CA GLU A 241 -5.56 25.74 3.38
C GLU A 241 -5.32 24.93 2.08
N LEU A 242 -4.67 25.51 1.06
CA LEU A 242 -4.46 24.92 -0.28
C LEU A 242 -2.97 24.67 -0.67
N SER A 243 -1.90 25.12 0.03
CA SER A 243 -0.55 25.31 -0.59
C SER A 243 0.75 24.71 0.03
N HIS A 244 0.77 23.69 0.89
CA HIS A 244 2.06 23.27 1.49
C HIS A 244 2.99 22.46 0.56
N ASN A 245 3.95 23.11 -0.17
CA ASN A 245 5.39 22.74 -0.27
C ASN A 245 6.28 23.70 -1.14
N PRO A 246 7.50 24.11 -0.71
CA PRO A 246 8.53 24.68 -1.62
C PRO A 246 9.90 23.97 -1.54
N LEU A 247 10.58 23.82 -2.69
CA LEU A 247 11.72 22.90 -2.92
C LEU A 247 12.95 23.53 -3.63
N SER A 248 13.24 24.84 -3.51
CA SER A 248 14.36 25.43 -4.32
C SER A 248 15.31 26.46 -3.70
N ASN A 249 15.12 26.96 -2.47
CA ASN A 249 15.98 28.03 -1.94
C ASN A 249 16.90 27.55 -0.80
N SER A 250 18.10 28.13 -0.73
CA SER A 250 19.04 27.91 0.37
C SER A 250 18.45 28.43 1.70
N LEU A 251 18.90 27.88 2.84
CA LEU A 251 18.34 28.26 4.14
C LEU A 251 18.63 29.73 4.46
N SER A 252 19.84 30.19 4.14
CA SER A 252 20.27 31.57 4.38
C SER A 252 19.39 32.56 3.61
N GLU A 253 19.17 32.33 2.31
CA GLU A 253 18.28 33.14 1.48
C GLU A 253 16.84 33.11 2.00
N PHE A 254 16.36 31.94 2.41
CA PHE A 254 15.01 31.78 2.92
C PHE A 254 14.76 32.57 4.22
N LEU A 255 15.73 32.57 5.14
CA LEU A 255 15.64 33.36 6.38
C LEU A 255 15.91 34.84 6.14
N GLN A 256 16.84 35.18 5.24
CA GLN A 256 17.11 36.57 4.86
C GLN A 256 15.88 37.22 4.23
N GLN A 257 15.18 36.50 3.33
CA GLN A 257 13.94 36.97 2.72
C GLN A 257 12.89 37.29 3.79
N LEU A 258 12.71 36.41 4.78
CA LEU A 258 11.80 36.67 5.90
C LEU A 258 12.20 37.95 6.66
N THR A 259 13.49 38.16 6.94
CA THR A 259 13.94 39.38 7.63
C THR A 259 13.73 40.65 6.81
N ASP A 260 13.96 40.59 5.49
CA ASP A 260 13.78 41.72 4.59
C ASP A 260 12.29 42.10 4.45
N GLU A 261 11.41 41.10 4.33
CA GLU A 261 9.97 41.30 4.33
C GLU A 261 9.47 41.87 5.67
N PHE A 262 10.02 41.40 6.78
CA PHE A 262 9.66 41.89 8.10
C PHE A 262 10.13 43.34 8.32
N MET A 263 11.35 43.69 7.93
CA MET A 263 11.89 45.05 8.00
C MET A 263 11.03 46.03 7.17
N LYS A 264 10.65 45.63 5.95
CA LYS A 264 9.79 46.45 5.07
C LYS A 264 8.40 46.69 5.64
N SER A 265 7.83 45.72 6.36
CA SER A 265 6.45 45.79 6.86
C SER A 265 6.31 46.48 8.22
N THR A 266 7.35 46.43 9.06
CA THR A 266 7.30 46.96 10.45
C THR A 266 8.10 48.23 10.65
N GLY A 267 9.02 48.57 9.74
CA GLY A 267 9.91 49.73 9.88
C GLY A 267 11.03 49.55 10.92
N THR A 268 11.13 48.36 11.53
CA THR A 268 12.20 47.99 12.47
C THR A 268 13.45 47.60 11.69
N THR A 269 14.63 48.06 12.13
CA THR A 269 15.89 47.73 11.44
C THR A 269 16.32 46.31 11.80
N VAL A 270 16.31 45.40 10.82
CA VAL A 270 16.78 44.01 11.01
C VAL A 270 18.09 43.82 10.23
N THR A 271 19.13 43.34 10.91
CA THR A 271 20.42 43.02 10.28
C THR A 271 20.59 41.51 10.22
N PHE A 272 20.68 40.94 9.02
CA PHE A 272 20.95 39.52 8.82
C PHE A 272 22.42 39.31 8.43
N ARG A 273 23.10 38.37 9.10
CA ARG A 273 24.45 37.94 8.72
C ARG A 273 24.55 36.42 8.76
N MET A 274 25.13 35.86 7.71
CA MET A 274 25.53 34.46 7.67
C MET A 274 27.04 34.38 7.95
N ILE A 275 27.44 33.47 8.82
CA ILE A 275 28.85 33.22 9.19
C ILE A 275 29.12 31.73 9.01
N GLY A 276 30.15 31.40 8.23
CA GLY A 276 30.50 30.02 7.87
C GLY A 276 30.17 29.71 6.41
N ASN A 277 30.29 28.44 6.04
CA ASN A 277 29.87 27.96 4.72
C ASN A 277 28.50 27.28 4.86
N GLU A 278 27.56 27.68 4.02
CA GLU A 278 26.22 27.11 4.06
C GLU A 278 26.23 25.62 3.67
N THR A 279 25.66 24.80 4.55
CA THR A 279 25.49 23.36 4.35
C THR A 279 24.04 23.03 4.03
N LEU A 280 23.80 22.08 3.12
CA LEU A 280 22.46 21.57 2.87
C LEU A 280 21.91 20.92 4.15
N VAL A 281 20.74 21.36 4.59
CA VAL A 281 20.06 20.80 5.76
C VAL A 281 18.69 20.27 5.38
N MET A 282 18.18 19.30 6.15
CA MET A 282 16.85 18.73 5.94
C MET A 282 15.77 19.82 5.92
N GLN A 283 14.76 19.67 5.05
CA GLN A 283 13.66 20.64 4.91
C GLN A 283 12.92 20.91 6.25
N LYS A 284 12.84 19.90 7.13
CA LYS A 284 12.29 20.05 8.49
C LYS A 284 13.07 21.07 9.34
N VAL A 285 14.39 21.14 9.19
CA VAL A 285 15.26 22.12 9.85
C VAL A 285 14.98 23.52 9.31
N ASN A 286 14.80 23.66 7.98
CA ASN A 286 14.44 24.94 7.35
C ASN A 286 13.15 25.52 7.94
N PHE A 287 12.09 24.71 7.96
CA PHE A 287 10.80 25.14 8.52
C PHE A 287 10.88 25.43 10.03
N CYS A 288 11.65 24.65 10.78
CA CYS A 288 11.85 24.88 12.20
C CYS A 288 12.46 26.26 12.46
N LEU A 289 13.60 26.56 11.81
CA LEU A 289 14.31 27.83 11.97
C LEU A 289 13.50 29.01 11.45
N TYR A 290 12.78 28.86 10.32
CA TYR A 290 11.89 29.89 9.80
C TYR A 290 10.82 30.29 10.82
N ARG A 291 10.14 29.30 11.43
CA ARG A 291 9.12 29.57 12.44
C ARG A 291 9.69 30.12 13.74
N CYS A 292 10.90 29.70 14.13
CA CYS A 292 11.60 30.29 15.28
C CYS A 292 11.98 31.74 15.03
N LEU A 293 12.49 32.07 13.83
CA LEU A 293 12.82 33.44 13.44
C LEU A 293 11.57 34.32 13.38
N GLN A 294 10.51 33.85 12.71
CA GLN A 294 9.25 34.58 12.59
C GLN A 294 8.65 34.94 13.96
N GLU A 295 8.59 33.96 14.86
CA GLU A 295 8.07 34.14 16.22
C GLU A 295 8.96 35.11 17.01
N SER A 296 10.30 35.00 16.88
CA SER A 296 11.26 35.88 17.57
C SER A 296 11.14 37.33 17.09
N LEU A 297 11.05 37.57 15.78
CA LEU A 297 10.86 38.89 15.19
C LEU A 297 9.54 39.52 15.66
N THR A 298 8.46 38.74 15.66
CA THR A 298 7.14 39.17 16.12
C THR A 298 7.18 39.56 17.60
N ASN A 299 7.87 38.77 18.43
CA ASN A 299 8.01 39.04 19.87
C ASN A 299 8.86 40.28 20.14
N ALA A 300 9.97 40.46 19.42
CA ALA A 300 10.83 41.63 19.54
C ALA A 300 10.08 42.94 19.25
N VAL A 301 9.23 42.98 18.21
CA VAL A 301 8.46 44.19 17.86
C VAL A 301 7.24 44.37 18.76
N ARG A 302 6.41 43.32 18.91
CA ARG A 302 5.12 43.42 19.59
C ARG A 302 5.24 43.53 21.11
N HIS A 303 6.16 42.79 21.70
CA HIS A 303 6.34 42.71 23.15
C HIS A 303 7.59 43.45 23.60
N GLY A 304 8.70 43.35 22.85
CA GLY A 304 9.96 44.02 23.15
C GLY A 304 10.02 45.50 22.78
N LYS A 305 9.18 45.97 21.84
CA LYS A 305 9.26 47.31 21.21
C LYS A 305 10.65 47.63 20.66
N ALA A 306 11.36 46.62 20.17
CA ALA A 306 12.71 46.77 19.64
C ALA A 306 12.74 47.67 18.40
N SER A 307 13.79 48.50 18.31
CA SER A 307 14.06 49.35 17.14
C SER A 307 15.09 48.70 16.20
N ASN A 308 15.95 47.85 16.75
CA ASN A 308 17.00 47.14 16.06
C ASN A 308 17.02 45.68 16.48
N ILE A 309 17.11 44.79 15.49
CA ILE A 309 17.22 43.35 15.68
C ILE A 309 18.43 42.85 14.87
N SER A 310 19.29 42.06 15.50
CA SER A 310 20.39 41.36 14.83
C SER A 310 20.06 39.88 14.73
N VAL A 311 20.17 39.34 13.53
CA VAL A 311 19.96 37.93 13.21
C VAL A 311 21.26 37.39 12.64
N GLN A 312 21.83 36.41 13.30
CA GLN A 312 23.07 35.76 12.90
C GLN A 312 22.83 34.27 12.72
N LEU A 313 23.15 33.76 11.54
CA LEU A 313 23.10 32.35 11.22
C LEU A 313 24.55 31.83 11.13
N HIS A 314 24.95 31.01 12.09
CA HIS A 314 26.27 30.39 12.13
C HIS A 314 26.19 28.94 11.65
N PHE A 315 26.96 28.65 10.60
CA PHE A 315 27.28 27.29 10.18
C PHE A 315 28.62 26.90 10.78
N ASP A 316 28.60 25.91 11.66
CA ASP A 316 29.77 25.29 12.27
C ASP A 316 29.78 23.79 11.92
N ASP A 317 30.94 23.16 11.95
CA ASP A 317 31.14 21.76 11.57
C ASP A 317 30.47 20.77 12.54
N GLN A 318 29.76 21.21 13.57
CA GLN A 318 29.04 20.34 14.51
C GLN A 318 27.63 20.84 14.83
N GLN A 319 27.29 22.06 14.44
CA GLN A 319 26.05 22.71 14.86
C GLN A 319 25.67 23.86 13.94
N LEU A 320 24.37 23.99 13.71
CA LEU A 320 23.74 25.14 13.08
C LEU A 320 23.16 25.99 14.20
N ARG A 321 23.60 27.24 14.29
CA ARG A 321 23.14 28.16 15.32
C ARG A 321 22.47 29.36 14.70
N LEU A 322 21.20 29.56 15.02
CA LEU A 322 20.49 30.79 14.71
C LEU A 322 20.40 31.63 15.99
N GLN A 323 21.02 32.80 15.95
CA GLN A 323 21.05 33.76 17.05
C GLN A 323 20.23 34.99 16.65
N ILE A 324 19.29 35.37 17.51
CA ILE A 324 18.45 36.57 17.34
C ILE A 324 18.62 37.43 18.59
N GLU A 325 19.05 38.67 18.40
CA GLU A 325 19.26 39.65 19.46
C GLU A 325 18.45 40.90 19.16
N ASP A 326 17.65 41.35 20.12
CA ASP A 326 16.89 42.59 20.01
C ASP A 326 17.29 43.60 21.09
N ASN A 327 17.12 44.89 20.83
CA ASN A 327 17.39 45.97 21.77
C ASN A 327 16.16 46.45 22.55
N GLY A 328 15.16 45.59 22.71
CA GLY A 328 13.89 45.91 23.37
C GLY A 328 13.98 46.06 24.89
N ILE A 329 12.81 46.12 25.53
CA ILE A 329 12.69 46.32 26.99
C ILE A 329 13.21 45.15 27.84
N GLY A 330 13.37 43.96 27.24
CA GLY A 330 13.78 42.74 27.93
C GLY A 330 12.79 42.24 29.00
N MET A 331 13.17 41.17 29.71
CA MET A 331 12.36 40.50 30.72
C MET A 331 13.17 40.27 32.00
N LYS A 332 12.54 40.45 33.17
CA LYS A 332 13.17 40.25 34.48
C LYS A 332 13.19 38.78 34.92
N GLU A 333 12.18 38.02 34.51
CA GLU A 333 12.08 36.56 34.66
C GLU A 333 11.60 35.96 33.34
N ILE A 334 12.26 34.89 32.90
CA ILE A 334 11.91 34.20 31.65
C ILE A 334 10.73 33.28 31.92
N GLN A 335 9.54 33.67 31.47
CA GLN A 335 8.37 32.80 31.47
C GLN A 335 8.13 32.24 30.06
N PHE A 336 8.10 30.90 29.94
CA PHE A 336 7.80 30.23 28.68
C PHE A 336 6.30 30.34 28.38
N GLY A 337 5.91 31.36 27.61
CA GLY A 337 4.55 31.48 27.05
C GLY A 337 4.32 30.51 25.87
N PHE A 338 3.16 30.62 25.21
CA PHE A 338 2.79 29.76 24.06
C PHE A 338 3.81 29.80 22.92
N GLY A 339 4.33 31.00 22.57
CA GLY A 339 5.33 31.17 21.51
C GLY A 339 6.67 30.49 21.82
N LEU A 340 7.25 30.78 22.99
CA LEU A 340 8.54 30.21 23.43
C LEU A 340 8.46 28.70 23.69
N SER A 341 7.34 28.22 24.26
CA SER A 341 7.11 26.78 24.46
C SER A 341 7.02 26.04 23.12
N GLY A 342 6.27 26.61 22.16
CA GLY A 342 6.18 26.04 20.81
C GLY A 342 7.50 26.05 20.06
N MET A 343 8.36 27.06 20.26
CA MET A 343 9.71 27.06 19.70
C MET A 343 10.60 25.98 20.32
N LYS A 344 10.55 25.80 21.65
CA LYS A 344 11.31 24.77 22.36
C LYS A 344 10.93 23.36 21.88
N GLU A 345 9.62 23.05 21.85
CA GLU A 345 9.11 21.75 21.39
C GLU A 345 9.53 21.46 19.94
N ARG A 346 9.43 22.46 19.05
CA ARG A 346 9.86 22.33 17.65
C ARG A 346 11.37 22.06 17.51
N LEU A 347 12.20 22.70 18.33
CA LEU A 347 13.64 22.46 18.33
C LEU A 347 13.99 21.08 18.87
N GLU A 348 13.34 20.61 19.93
CA GLU A 348 13.53 19.26 20.48
C GLU A 348 13.23 18.16 19.44
N GLN A 349 12.24 18.37 18.56
CA GLN A 349 11.90 17.45 17.46
C GLN A 349 12.97 17.32 16.36
N VAL A 350 13.94 18.24 16.33
CA VAL A 350 15.13 18.18 15.46
C VAL A 350 16.41 18.03 16.26
N GLN A 351 16.31 17.52 17.50
CA GLN A 351 17.43 17.36 18.45
C GLN A 351 18.15 18.67 18.81
N GLY A 352 17.52 19.81 18.54
CA GLY A 352 18.03 21.13 18.87
C GLY A 352 17.66 21.57 20.28
N THR A 353 18.31 22.65 20.72
CA THR A 353 18.09 23.29 22.02
C THR A 353 17.78 24.76 21.84
N LEU A 354 16.86 25.26 22.64
CA LEU A 354 16.55 26.69 22.74
C LEU A 354 17.18 27.26 24.01
N SER A 355 18.00 28.31 23.87
CA SER A 355 18.50 29.12 24.98
C SER A 355 17.98 30.53 24.84
N VAL A 356 17.46 31.10 25.93
CA VAL A 356 16.95 32.47 25.97
C VAL A 356 17.65 33.19 27.12
N GLN A 357 18.19 34.36 26.84
CA GLN A 357 18.77 35.27 27.82
C GLN A 357 18.10 36.63 27.64
N SER A 358 17.66 37.25 28.73
CA SER A 358 16.99 38.55 28.67
C SER A 358 17.34 39.34 29.90
N ASN A 359 17.64 40.62 29.71
CA ASN A 359 17.95 41.56 30.78
C ASN A 359 17.08 42.80 30.59
N VAL A 360 16.54 43.32 31.69
CA VAL A 360 15.70 44.52 31.68
C VAL A 360 16.49 45.69 31.08
N GLU A 361 15.89 46.39 30.10
CA GLU A 361 16.46 47.53 29.36
C GLU A 361 17.72 47.22 28.51
N GLN A 362 18.09 45.94 28.37
CA GLN A 362 19.20 45.50 27.51
C GLN A 362 18.74 44.57 26.37
N GLY A 363 17.44 44.25 26.31
CA GLY A 363 16.86 43.43 25.25
C GLY A 363 16.86 41.94 25.52
N THR A 364 16.63 41.15 24.47
CA THR A 364 16.56 39.68 24.54
C THR A 364 17.45 39.04 23.49
N LEU A 365 18.14 37.98 23.92
CA LEU A 365 18.97 37.12 23.10
C LEU A 365 18.35 35.72 23.06
N ILE A 366 18.02 35.26 21.86
CA ILE A 366 17.51 33.92 21.59
C ILE A 366 18.55 33.17 20.77
N ILE A 367 18.91 31.98 21.23
CA ILE A 367 19.86 31.10 20.56
C ILE A 367 19.17 29.76 20.32
N CYS A 368 18.93 29.47 19.04
CA CYS A 368 18.46 28.18 18.56
C CYS A 368 19.70 27.41 18.10
N ASN A 369 20.03 26.32 18.78
CA ASN A 369 21.14 25.46 18.40
C ASN A 369 20.59 24.14 17.87
N ILE A 370 21.01 23.71 16.69
CA ILE A 370 20.64 22.43 16.10
C ILE A 370 21.95 21.70 15.85
N PRO A 371 22.20 20.53 16.47
CA PRO A 371 23.39 19.76 16.14
C PRO A 371 23.33 19.37 14.66
N LEU A 372 24.31 19.84 13.89
CA LEU A 372 24.55 19.30 12.57
C LEU A 372 25.30 18.02 12.85
N GLN A 373 24.62 16.88 12.71
CA GLN A 373 25.33 15.62 12.54
C GLN A 373 26.10 15.74 11.24
N THR A 374 27.31 16.28 11.33
CA THR A 374 28.13 16.54 10.17
C THR A 374 28.74 15.24 9.69
N LYS A 375 28.15 14.76 8.60
CA LYS A 375 28.97 14.50 7.42
C LYS A 375 28.40 15.30 6.25
N PRO A 376 28.85 16.54 5.99
CA PRO A 376 28.80 17.11 4.67
C PRO A 376 30.24 17.22 4.19
N VAL A 377 30.71 16.20 3.50
CA VAL A 377 31.61 16.45 2.39
C VAL A 377 30.70 16.40 1.17
N HIS A 378 31.04 17.08 0.07
CA HIS A 378 30.79 16.46 -1.23
C HIS A 378 31.60 15.16 -1.29
N ASP A 379 31.23 14.18 -0.45
CA ASP A 379 31.68 12.82 -0.61
C ASP A 379 30.80 12.33 -1.73
N ILE A 380 31.44 12.19 -2.90
CA ILE A 380 30.90 11.39 -3.97
C ILE A 380 30.41 10.10 -3.30
N ILE A 381 29.08 9.91 -3.26
CA ILE A 381 28.47 8.85 -2.46
C ILE A 381 29.00 7.53 -3.01
N ARG A 382 29.71 6.77 -2.17
CA ARG A 382 30.36 5.53 -2.55
C ARG A 382 29.34 4.40 -2.52
N LEU A 383 28.96 3.94 -3.70
CA LEU A 383 27.99 2.88 -3.87
C LEU A 383 28.70 1.54 -4.05
N LEU A 384 28.23 0.52 -3.35
CA LEU A 384 28.48 -0.87 -3.73
C LEU A 384 27.22 -1.37 -4.45
N VAL A 385 27.35 -1.77 -5.71
CA VAL A 385 26.24 -2.34 -6.48
C VAL A 385 26.34 -3.85 -6.48
N VAL A 386 25.27 -4.53 -6.08
CA VAL A 386 25.25 -5.98 -5.91
C VAL A 386 24.08 -6.58 -6.69
N ASP A 387 24.36 -7.37 -7.72
CA ASP A 387 23.34 -8.06 -8.53
C ASP A 387 24.00 -9.24 -9.25
N ASP A 388 23.34 -10.39 -9.31
CA ASP A 388 23.88 -11.62 -9.92
C ASP A 388 24.01 -11.49 -11.45
N GLN A 389 23.32 -10.52 -12.05
CA GLN A 389 23.39 -10.23 -13.47
C GLN A 389 24.37 -9.08 -13.75
N ALA A 390 25.51 -9.42 -14.34
CA ALA A 390 26.52 -8.45 -14.73
C ALA A 390 26.02 -7.33 -15.66
N LEU A 391 24.98 -7.58 -16.47
CA LEU A 391 24.36 -6.56 -17.30
C LEU A 391 23.71 -5.44 -16.44
N ILE A 392 23.08 -5.81 -15.33
CA ILE A 392 22.39 -4.88 -14.44
C ILE A 392 23.42 -4.04 -13.67
N THR A 393 24.44 -4.68 -13.09
CA THR A 393 25.50 -3.95 -12.35
C THR A 393 26.21 -2.94 -13.25
N ASN A 394 26.55 -3.30 -14.49
CA ASN A 394 27.16 -2.39 -15.46
C ASN A 394 26.23 -1.25 -15.89
N SER A 395 24.93 -1.53 -16.05
CA SER A 395 23.94 -0.50 -16.41
C SER A 395 23.75 0.51 -15.29
N LEU A 396 23.67 0.05 -14.04
CA LEU A 396 23.57 0.90 -12.86
C LEU A 396 24.83 1.75 -12.68
N GLU A 397 26.01 1.15 -12.84
CA GLU A 397 27.28 1.87 -12.84
C GLU A 397 27.28 3.01 -13.85
N GLN A 398 26.93 2.75 -15.11
CA GLN A 398 26.86 3.79 -16.14
C GLN A 398 25.84 4.89 -15.82
N ILE A 399 24.68 4.54 -15.26
CA ILE A 399 23.65 5.51 -14.89
C ILE A 399 24.10 6.39 -13.72
N LEU A 400 24.75 5.79 -12.72
CA LEU A 400 25.16 6.44 -11.48
C LEU A 400 26.46 7.24 -11.66
N GLU A 401 27.41 6.77 -12.46
CA GLU A 401 28.65 7.49 -12.79
C GLU A 401 28.41 8.70 -13.70
N ASN A 402 27.34 8.69 -14.51
CA ASN A 402 26.91 9.87 -15.26
C ASN A 402 26.40 11.01 -14.35
N GLN A 403 26.28 10.78 -13.04
CA GLN A 403 25.91 11.78 -12.05
C GLN A 403 27.14 12.23 -11.27
N THR A 404 27.31 13.53 -11.08
CA THR A 404 28.45 14.10 -10.34
C THR A 404 28.47 13.78 -8.84
N ASP A 405 27.41 13.18 -8.33
CA ASP A 405 27.15 12.99 -6.90
C ASP A 405 27.50 11.58 -6.39
N PHE A 406 27.78 10.61 -7.28
CA PHE A 406 27.96 9.19 -6.95
C PHE A 406 29.21 8.58 -7.60
N ILE A 407 29.78 7.56 -6.95
CA ILE A 407 30.82 6.69 -7.51
C ILE A 407 30.49 5.25 -7.16
N VAL A 408 30.58 4.35 -8.13
CA VAL A 408 30.49 2.92 -7.84
C VAL A 408 31.87 2.44 -7.37
N ALA A 409 32.02 2.28 -6.06
CA ALA A 409 33.27 1.88 -5.42
C ALA A 409 33.62 0.41 -5.70
N GLY A 410 32.60 -0.42 -5.99
CA GLY A 410 32.77 -1.82 -6.34
C GLY A 410 31.46 -2.43 -6.84
N LYS A 411 31.59 -3.62 -7.44
CA LYS A 411 30.48 -4.45 -7.90
C LYS A 411 30.65 -5.85 -7.31
N ALA A 412 29.55 -6.43 -6.84
CA ALA A 412 29.49 -7.83 -6.41
C ALA A 412 28.34 -8.55 -7.10
N TYR A 413 28.42 -9.87 -7.14
CA TYR A 413 27.47 -10.75 -7.84
C TYR A 413 26.71 -11.68 -6.87
N ASP A 414 27.05 -11.67 -5.59
CA ASP A 414 26.32 -12.34 -4.52
C ASP A 414 26.53 -11.65 -3.16
N GLY A 415 25.74 -12.05 -2.15
CA GLY A 415 25.80 -11.48 -0.80
C GLY A 415 27.12 -11.74 -0.05
N SER A 416 27.80 -12.85 -0.32
CA SER A 416 29.07 -13.21 0.33
C SER A 416 30.21 -12.33 -0.19
N GLU A 417 30.28 -12.14 -1.51
CA GLU A 417 31.21 -11.20 -2.14
C GLU A 417 30.94 -9.76 -1.66
N ALA A 418 29.67 -9.38 -1.57
CA ALA A 418 29.28 -8.06 -1.06
C ALA A 418 29.80 -7.82 0.37
N LEU A 419 29.78 -8.82 1.25
CA LEU A 419 30.33 -8.70 2.61
C LEU A 419 31.85 -8.45 2.60
N ILE A 420 32.60 -9.15 1.74
CA ILE A 420 34.04 -8.98 1.59
C ILE A 420 34.35 -7.56 1.07
N LEU A 421 33.62 -7.12 0.06
CA LEU A 421 33.79 -5.78 -0.52
C LEU A 421 33.36 -4.66 0.43
N CYS A 422 32.32 -4.86 1.25
CA CYS A 422 31.96 -3.90 2.30
C CYS A 422 33.09 -3.68 3.30
N GLU A 423 33.82 -4.75 3.67
CA GLU A 423 34.95 -4.67 4.58
C GLU A 423 36.15 -3.94 3.96
N GLN A 424 36.41 -4.18 2.66
CA GLN A 424 37.55 -3.59 1.94
C GLN A 424 37.30 -2.14 1.48
N LEU A 425 36.11 -1.86 0.96
CA LEU A 425 35.81 -0.63 0.24
C LEU A 425 35.05 0.40 1.07
N GLN A 426 34.45 -0.03 2.19
CA GLN A 426 33.64 0.78 3.10
C GLN A 426 32.68 1.71 2.33
N PRO A 427 31.71 1.15 1.59
CA PRO A 427 30.74 1.94 0.84
C PRO A 427 29.82 2.73 1.80
N ASP A 428 29.26 3.84 1.31
CA ASP A 428 28.28 4.63 2.04
C ASP A 428 26.88 4.01 1.93
N ILE A 429 26.55 3.50 0.74
CA ILE A 429 25.30 2.81 0.47
C ILE A 429 25.59 1.51 -0.30
N VAL A 430 24.97 0.43 0.15
CA VAL A 430 24.90 -0.83 -0.59
C VAL A 430 23.57 -0.87 -1.33
N LEU A 431 23.61 -0.88 -2.67
CA LEU A 431 22.47 -1.07 -3.55
C LEU A 431 22.47 -2.51 -4.03
N MET A 432 21.53 -3.32 -3.55
CA MET A 432 21.63 -4.78 -3.66
C MET A 432 20.32 -5.42 -4.10
N ASP A 433 20.42 -6.37 -5.02
CA ASP A 433 19.30 -7.24 -5.37
C ASP A 433 18.96 -8.21 -4.24
N ILE A 434 17.71 -8.63 -4.20
CA ILE A 434 17.23 -9.58 -3.21
C ILE A 434 17.52 -11.01 -3.67
N GLN A 435 17.25 -11.31 -4.94
CA GLN A 435 17.32 -12.66 -5.49
C GLN A 435 18.71 -12.93 -6.07
N MET A 436 19.63 -13.42 -5.25
CA MET A 436 20.99 -13.76 -5.67
C MET A 436 21.36 -15.19 -5.24
N PRO A 437 22.24 -15.89 -6.00
CA PRO A 437 22.71 -17.21 -5.65
C PRO A 437 23.61 -17.19 -4.41
N GLU A 438 23.78 -18.35 -3.78
CA GLU A 438 24.59 -18.59 -2.56
C GLU A 438 24.11 -17.85 -1.31
N MET A 439 24.24 -16.53 -1.27
CA MET A 439 23.77 -15.67 -0.18
C MET A 439 22.84 -14.60 -0.75
N ASN A 440 21.56 -14.66 -0.35
CA ASN A 440 20.54 -13.74 -0.84
C ASN A 440 20.66 -12.34 -0.17
N GLY A 441 19.98 -11.35 -0.74
CA GLY A 441 20.06 -9.96 -0.27
C GLY A 441 19.53 -9.74 1.15
N ILE A 442 18.58 -10.56 1.63
CA ILE A 442 18.08 -10.45 3.02
C ILE A 442 19.08 -11.01 4.02
N GLU A 443 19.67 -12.17 3.72
CA GLU A 443 20.73 -12.76 4.53
C GLU A 443 21.94 -11.82 4.60
N ALA A 444 22.31 -11.23 3.46
CA ALA A 444 23.37 -10.24 3.39
C ALA A 444 23.03 -8.98 4.22
N LEU A 445 21.80 -8.46 4.12
CA LEU A 445 21.31 -7.35 4.94
C LEU A 445 21.48 -7.64 6.43
N LEU A 446 21.02 -8.81 6.90
CA LEU A 446 21.10 -9.19 8.31
C LEU A 446 22.54 -9.24 8.80
N GLU A 447 23.43 -9.86 8.03
CA GLU A 447 24.83 -10.00 8.40
C GLU A 447 25.57 -8.66 8.33
N MET A 448 25.28 -7.83 7.33
CA MET A 448 25.80 -6.46 7.23
C MET A 448 25.35 -5.60 8.40
N LYS A 449 24.07 -5.61 8.77
CA LYS A 449 23.58 -4.85 9.94
C LYS A 449 24.15 -5.36 11.26
N ARG A 450 24.47 -6.66 11.35
CA ARG A 450 25.16 -7.23 12.52
C ARG A 450 26.60 -6.74 12.64
N ARG A 451 27.33 -6.62 11.52
CA ARG A 451 28.75 -6.18 11.50
C ARG A 451 28.91 -4.65 11.48
N TRP A 452 28.03 -3.97 10.75
CA TRP A 452 28.02 -2.52 10.52
C TRP A 452 26.59 -1.96 10.68
N PRO A 453 26.14 -1.70 11.92
CA PRO A 453 24.76 -1.27 12.21
C PRO A 453 24.33 0.02 11.50
N ASN A 454 25.29 0.89 11.15
CA ASN A 454 25.04 2.19 10.52
C ASN A 454 25.13 2.16 8.98
N MET A 455 25.53 1.03 8.39
CA MET A 455 25.65 0.88 6.92
C MET A 455 24.28 1.09 6.28
N LYS A 456 24.19 1.94 5.25
CA LYS A 456 22.94 2.18 4.54
C LYS A 456 22.74 1.10 3.49
N ILE A 457 21.59 0.44 3.53
CA ILE A 457 21.30 -0.68 2.64
C ILE A 457 19.98 -0.42 1.93
N VAL A 458 20.03 -0.43 0.60
CA VAL A 458 18.91 -0.24 -0.30
C VAL A 458 18.71 -1.53 -1.07
N LEU A 459 17.55 -2.15 -0.88
CA LEU A 459 17.18 -3.34 -1.63
C LEU A 459 16.49 -2.94 -2.93
N MET A 460 16.94 -3.56 -4.01
CA MET A 460 16.32 -3.49 -5.31
C MET A 460 15.49 -4.74 -5.56
N THR A 461 14.34 -4.57 -6.21
CA THR A 461 13.48 -5.70 -6.56
C THR A 461 12.83 -5.53 -7.92
N THR A 462 12.46 -6.64 -8.53
CA THR A 462 11.51 -6.62 -9.64
C THR A 462 10.09 -6.45 -9.08
N PHE A 463 9.12 -6.22 -9.96
CA PHE A 463 7.74 -5.99 -9.54
C PHE A 463 7.08 -7.20 -8.83
N GLU A 464 7.74 -8.35 -8.68
CA GLU A 464 7.10 -9.60 -8.25
C GLU A 464 7.40 -10.02 -6.79
N ASP A 465 8.34 -9.39 -6.07
CA ASP A 465 8.81 -9.87 -4.74
C ASP A 465 8.41 -9.00 -3.53
N SER A 466 7.19 -8.46 -3.48
CA SER A 466 6.77 -7.51 -2.43
C SER A 466 6.66 -8.09 -1.02
N LEU A 467 6.51 -9.40 -0.84
CA LEU A 467 6.38 -10.04 0.47
C LEU A 467 7.64 -9.87 1.33
N GLN A 468 8.79 -9.78 0.67
CA GLN A 468 10.11 -9.67 1.27
C GLN A 468 10.45 -8.23 1.70
N ALA A 469 9.74 -7.24 1.16
CA ALA A 469 9.96 -5.82 1.42
C ALA A 469 9.64 -5.42 2.87
N ALA A 470 8.48 -5.86 3.38
CA ALA A 470 8.07 -5.56 4.75
C ALA A 470 9.07 -6.15 5.76
N THR A 471 9.48 -7.40 5.55
CA THR A 471 10.47 -8.08 6.39
C THR A 471 11.82 -7.37 6.31
N ALA A 472 12.29 -6.98 5.13
CA ALA A 472 13.57 -6.27 5.02
C ALA A 472 13.58 -4.91 5.73
N LEU A 473 12.49 -4.14 5.66
CA LEU A 473 12.34 -2.88 6.39
C LEU A 473 12.33 -3.11 7.90
N GLU A 474 11.67 -4.16 8.40
CA GLU A 474 11.70 -4.54 9.83
C GLU A 474 13.13 -4.87 10.30
N HIS A 475 13.97 -5.41 9.41
CA HIS A 475 15.36 -5.74 9.69
C HIS A 475 16.34 -4.58 9.43
N GLY A 476 15.83 -3.38 9.16
CA GLY A 476 16.59 -2.14 9.18
C GLY A 476 17.13 -1.67 7.83
N ALA A 477 16.62 -2.17 6.70
CA ALA A 477 16.90 -1.56 5.40
C ALA A 477 16.38 -0.11 5.34
N GLU A 478 17.18 0.81 4.81
CA GLU A 478 16.81 2.22 4.68
C GLU A 478 16.09 2.54 3.36
N GLY A 479 16.21 1.68 2.36
CA GLY A 479 15.56 1.87 1.07
C GLY A 479 15.02 0.58 0.49
N TYR A 480 13.89 0.70 -0.20
CA TYR A 480 13.32 -0.37 -1.01
C TYR A 480 12.81 0.19 -2.34
N MET A 481 13.35 -0.30 -3.45
CA MET A 481 13.26 0.34 -4.76
C MET A 481 12.99 -0.68 -5.88
N LEU A 482 12.20 -0.29 -6.89
CA LEU A 482 12.03 -1.12 -8.09
C LEU A 482 13.26 -1.00 -9.01
N LYS A 483 13.68 -2.11 -9.63
CA LYS A 483 14.74 -2.11 -10.66
C LYS A 483 14.39 -1.22 -11.88
N SER A 484 13.11 -0.90 -12.07
CA SER A 484 12.58 -0.05 -13.13
C SER A 484 12.44 1.43 -12.76
N ILE A 485 12.91 1.86 -11.58
CA ILE A 485 12.82 3.26 -11.16
C ILE A 485 13.51 4.18 -12.17
N HIS A 486 12.97 5.39 -12.34
CA HIS A 486 13.59 6.36 -13.22
C HIS A 486 14.93 6.86 -12.63
N PRO A 487 16.02 7.00 -13.40
CA PRO A 487 17.34 7.40 -12.91
C PRO A 487 17.37 8.66 -12.03
N GLN A 488 16.59 9.68 -12.40
CA GLN A 488 16.50 10.92 -11.65
C GLN A 488 15.85 10.71 -10.27
N GLU A 489 14.84 9.85 -10.19
CA GLU A 489 14.16 9.53 -8.94
C GLU A 489 15.03 8.65 -8.04
N MET A 490 15.75 7.68 -8.63
CA MET A 490 16.78 6.89 -7.93
C MET A 490 17.83 7.80 -7.28
N LYS A 491 18.30 8.81 -8.00
CA LYS A 491 19.25 9.79 -7.50
C LYS A 491 18.73 10.53 -6.26
N GLU A 492 17.53 11.09 -6.33
CA GLU A 492 16.94 11.81 -5.19
C GLU A 492 16.70 10.87 -4.00
N ALA A 493 16.26 9.63 -4.26
CA ALA A 493 16.07 8.61 -3.24
C ALA A 493 17.40 8.24 -2.54
N LEU A 494 18.49 8.01 -3.30
CA LEU A 494 19.80 7.70 -2.72
C LEU A 494 20.36 8.86 -1.91
N LYS A 495 20.16 10.11 -2.35
CA LYS A 495 20.53 11.30 -1.56
C LYS A 495 19.72 11.40 -0.27
N LEU A 496 18.43 11.13 -0.31
CA LEU A 496 17.58 11.10 0.87
C LEU A 496 18.08 10.06 1.89
N ILE A 497 18.42 8.85 1.42
CA ILE A 497 18.89 7.73 2.26
C ILE A 497 20.27 8.02 2.85
N TYR A 498 21.18 8.58 2.04
CA TYR A 498 22.49 9.03 2.52
C TYR A 498 22.36 10.02 3.69
N ASN A 499 21.42 10.96 3.58
CA ASN A 499 21.11 11.95 4.61
C ASN A 499 20.27 11.39 5.78
N GLY A 500 20.08 10.07 5.87
CA GLY A 500 19.41 9.40 6.99
C GLY A 500 17.88 9.31 6.86
N GLY A 501 17.32 9.66 5.70
CA GLY A 501 15.92 9.37 5.37
C GLY A 501 15.70 7.91 4.99
N THR A 502 14.44 7.56 4.75
CA THR A 502 14.06 6.25 4.20
C THR A 502 13.27 6.42 2.91
N TRP A 503 13.41 5.46 2.00
CA TRP A 503 12.69 5.46 0.71
C TRP A 503 11.94 4.16 0.50
N ILE A 504 10.66 4.27 0.11
CA ILE A 504 9.85 3.12 -0.30
C ILE A 504 9.06 3.56 -1.53
N ASP A 505 9.24 2.83 -2.63
CA ASP A 505 8.45 3.03 -3.84
C ASP A 505 6.94 2.92 -3.53
N GLN A 506 6.12 3.82 -4.08
CA GLN A 506 4.70 3.89 -3.78
C GLN A 506 3.96 2.58 -4.13
N SER A 507 4.33 1.92 -5.24
CA SER A 507 3.72 0.65 -5.64
C SER A 507 4.06 -0.49 -4.67
N VAL A 508 5.27 -0.47 -4.11
CA VAL A 508 5.70 -1.41 -3.07
C VAL A 508 4.97 -1.11 -1.76
N ALA A 509 4.88 0.16 -1.37
CA ALA A 509 4.19 0.59 -0.16
C ALA A 509 2.71 0.14 -0.17
N THR A 510 1.98 0.39 -1.27
CA THR A 510 0.58 -0.04 -1.42
C THR A 510 0.42 -1.54 -1.21
N ARG A 511 1.32 -2.35 -1.77
CA ARG A 511 1.28 -3.81 -1.62
C ARG A 511 1.63 -4.28 -0.22
N ILE A 512 2.64 -3.69 0.43
CA ILE A 512 2.93 -3.97 1.84
C ILE A 512 1.66 -3.73 2.68
N PHE A 513 0.94 -2.64 2.42
CA PHE A 513 -0.32 -2.36 3.13
C PHE A 513 -1.44 -3.36 2.80
N GLU A 514 -1.58 -3.78 1.54
CA GLU A 514 -2.53 -4.81 1.12
C GLU A 514 -2.22 -6.18 1.74
N GLU A 515 -0.95 -6.56 1.77
CA GLU A 515 -0.45 -7.80 2.39
C GLU A 515 -0.68 -7.78 3.90
N MET A 516 -0.37 -6.67 4.57
CA MET A 516 -0.67 -6.49 6.00
C MET A 516 -2.17 -6.57 6.28
N LYS A 517 -3.00 -6.05 5.37
CA LYS A 517 -4.47 -6.18 5.46
C LYS A 517 -4.90 -7.64 5.29
N LEU A 518 -4.37 -8.35 4.30
CA LEU A 518 -4.62 -9.78 4.09
C LEU A 518 -4.16 -10.63 5.27
N GLN A 519 -2.98 -10.37 5.85
CA GLN A 519 -2.51 -11.03 7.06
C GLN A 519 -3.39 -10.70 8.27
N ARG A 520 -3.86 -9.46 8.43
CA ARG A 520 -4.83 -9.10 9.48
C ARG A 520 -6.17 -9.81 9.28
N GLU A 521 -6.63 -9.95 8.04
CA GLU A 521 -7.86 -10.66 7.68
C GLU A 521 -7.70 -12.19 7.83
N GLN A 522 -6.53 -12.74 7.53
CA GLN A 522 -6.18 -14.14 7.76
C GLN A 522 -6.00 -14.43 9.25
N LEU A 523 -5.38 -13.54 10.03
CA LEU A 523 -5.34 -13.58 11.50
C LEU A 523 -6.76 -13.44 12.08
N ALA A 524 -7.65 -12.67 11.44
CA ALA A 524 -9.07 -12.60 11.79
C ALA A 524 -9.85 -13.87 11.41
N LYS A 525 -9.48 -14.57 10.33
CA LYS A 525 -10.02 -15.89 9.94
C LYS A 525 -9.45 -17.05 10.76
N ILE A 526 -8.21 -16.96 11.24
CA ILE A 526 -7.64 -17.90 12.22
C ILE A 526 -8.32 -17.69 13.59
N LYS A 527 -8.68 -16.45 13.93
CA LYS A 527 -9.51 -16.11 15.10
C LYS A 527 -10.94 -16.69 15.05
N SER A 528 -11.44 -17.20 13.92
CA SER A 528 -12.82 -17.71 13.80
C SER A 528 -12.97 -19.23 13.97
N THR A 529 -11.87 -19.97 14.24
CA THR A 529 -11.96 -21.42 14.50
C THR A 529 -11.69 -21.76 15.98
N LYS A 530 -12.79 -21.95 16.71
CA LYS A 530 -13.02 -22.65 18.01
C LYS A 530 -12.90 -21.89 19.34
N GLN A 531 -14.01 -22.05 20.10
CA GLN A 531 -14.33 -21.71 21.49
C GLN A 531 -14.55 -20.23 21.82
N THR A 532 -15.83 -19.83 21.83
CA THR A 532 -16.31 -18.59 22.42
C THR A 532 -16.28 -18.74 23.94
N PHE A 533 -15.35 -18.03 24.60
CA PHE A 533 -15.35 -17.89 26.06
C PHE A 533 -16.34 -16.77 26.47
N PRO A 534 -16.79 -16.72 27.74
CA PRO A 534 -17.68 -15.66 28.23
C PRO A 534 -17.16 -14.26 27.86
N TYR A 535 -18.05 -13.31 27.61
CA TYR A 535 -17.73 -11.93 27.22
C TYR A 535 -16.97 -11.77 25.88
N GLY A 536 -16.99 -12.79 25.01
CA GLY A 536 -16.32 -12.70 23.69
C GLY A 536 -14.79 -12.70 23.79
N LEU A 537 -14.27 -13.26 24.88
CA LEU A 537 -12.83 -13.44 25.06
C LEU A 537 -12.30 -14.53 24.13
N THR A 538 -11.14 -14.26 23.55
CA THR A 538 -10.36 -15.23 22.79
C THR A 538 -9.62 -16.16 23.74
N LYS A 539 -9.24 -17.36 23.28
CA LYS A 539 -8.41 -18.30 24.07
C LYS A 539 -7.16 -17.63 24.65
N ARG A 540 -6.54 -16.72 23.90
CA ARG A 540 -5.32 -16.03 24.32
C ARG A 540 -5.58 -14.97 25.40
N GLU A 541 -6.68 -14.24 25.30
CA GLU A 541 -7.11 -13.30 26.34
C GLU A 541 -7.50 -14.06 27.62
N MET A 542 -8.06 -15.26 27.50
CA MET A 542 -8.39 -16.15 28.62
C MET A 542 -7.14 -16.66 29.34
N GLU A 543 -6.13 -17.16 28.62
CA GLU A 543 -4.84 -17.57 29.18
C GLU A 543 -4.13 -16.40 29.89
N ILE A 544 -4.22 -15.19 29.33
CA ILE A 544 -3.66 -13.99 29.95
C ILE A 544 -4.43 -13.64 31.23
N LEU A 545 -5.77 -13.68 31.22
CA LEU A 545 -6.60 -13.42 32.39
C LEU A 545 -6.32 -14.43 33.52
N GLU A 546 -6.11 -15.71 33.19
CA GLU A 546 -5.70 -16.75 34.15
C GLU A 546 -4.35 -16.43 34.78
N HIS A 547 -3.34 -16.05 33.99
CA HIS A 547 -2.03 -15.67 34.51
C HIS A 547 -2.06 -14.39 35.35
N LEU A 548 -2.93 -13.43 35.01
CA LEU A 548 -3.15 -12.24 35.82
C LEU A 548 -3.78 -12.58 37.18
N SER A 549 -4.78 -13.46 37.18
CA SER A 549 -5.47 -13.96 38.38
C SER A 549 -4.56 -14.77 39.30
N ASN A 550 -3.53 -15.40 38.73
CA ASN A 550 -2.44 -16.08 39.42
C ASN A 550 -1.30 -15.14 39.88
N GLY A 551 -1.44 -13.82 39.69
CA GLY A 551 -0.51 -12.83 40.22
C GLY A 551 0.73 -12.56 39.36
N LEU A 552 0.83 -13.09 38.13
CA LEU A 552 2.01 -12.86 37.30
C LEU A 552 2.09 -11.40 36.80
N ARG A 553 3.31 -10.86 36.70
CA ARG A 553 3.57 -9.54 36.10
C ARG A 553 3.62 -9.64 34.57
N TYR A 554 3.33 -8.55 33.85
CA TYR A 554 3.28 -8.56 32.38
C TYR A 554 4.57 -9.08 31.73
N LYS A 555 5.74 -8.71 32.26
CA LYS A 555 7.03 -9.24 31.82
C LYS A 555 7.14 -10.77 31.94
N SER A 556 6.61 -11.35 33.02
CA SER A 556 6.62 -12.80 33.25
C SER A 556 5.62 -13.52 32.35
N ILE A 557 4.46 -12.90 32.11
CA ILE A 557 3.45 -13.40 31.17
C ILE A 557 3.99 -13.38 29.74
N ALA A 558 4.66 -12.30 29.35
CA ALA A 558 5.31 -12.12 28.07
C ALA A 558 6.34 -13.24 27.80
N ALA A 559 7.23 -13.49 28.76
CA ALA A 559 8.20 -14.58 28.67
C ALA A 559 7.55 -15.98 28.58
N LYS A 560 6.52 -16.24 29.41
CA LYS A 560 5.84 -17.54 29.45
C LYS A 560 5.02 -17.84 28.19
N LEU A 561 4.54 -16.79 27.53
CA LEU A 561 3.72 -16.87 26.32
C LEU A 561 4.52 -16.62 25.04
N PHE A 562 5.83 -16.42 25.11
CA PHE A 562 6.71 -16.07 23.98
C PHE A 562 6.22 -14.82 23.22
N LEU A 563 5.84 -13.78 23.95
CA LEU A 563 5.35 -12.50 23.41
C LEU A 563 6.18 -11.32 23.96
N SER A 564 6.11 -10.17 23.31
CA SER A 564 6.68 -8.93 23.86
C SER A 564 5.79 -8.35 24.97
N GLU A 565 6.37 -7.59 25.90
CA GLU A 565 5.61 -6.93 26.97
C GLU A 565 4.62 -5.88 26.43
N GLY A 566 4.95 -5.23 25.32
CA GLY A 566 4.02 -4.33 24.60
C GLY A 566 2.80 -5.08 24.05
N THR A 567 3.03 -6.28 23.51
CA THR A 567 1.96 -7.16 23.02
C THR A 567 1.04 -7.60 24.16
N ILE A 568 1.58 -7.96 25.34
CA ILE A 568 0.76 -8.29 26.52
C ILE A 568 -0.08 -7.09 26.99
N ARG A 569 0.47 -5.88 26.98
CA ARG A 569 -0.28 -4.66 27.32
C ARG A 569 -1.47 -4.42 26.38
N ASN A 570 -1.27 -4.63 25.08
CA ASN A 570 -2.35 -4.51 24.09
C ASN A 570 -3.43 -5.57 24.28
N TYR A 571 -3.04 -6.83 24.58
CA TYR A 571 -4.01 -7.86 24.94
C TYR A 571 -4.78 -7.53 26.23
N CYS A 572 -4.12 -6.98 27.25
CA CYS A 572 -4.77 -6.56 28.49
C CYS A 572 -5.75 -5.40 28.25
N SER A 573 -5.40 -4.42 27.42
CA SER A 573 -6.29 -3.32 27.06
C SER A 573 -7.57 -3.80 26.36
N ASN A 574 -7.43 -4.73 25.41
CA ASN A 574 -8.58 -5.34 24.73
C ASN A 574 -9.41 -6.23 25.69
N LEU A 575 -8.75 -7.02 26.54
CA LEU A 575 -9.38 -7.83 27.58
C LEU A 575 -10.22 -6.96 28.54
N TYR A 576 -9.67 -5.84 29.01
CA TYR A 576 -10.36 -4.92 29.93
C TYR A 576 -11.57 -4.28 29.27
N SER A 577 -11.42 -3.83 28.02
CA SER A 577 -12.53 -3.30 27.23
C SER A 577 -13.66 -4.32 27.06
N LYS A 578 -13.35 -5.59 26.79
CA LYS A 578 -14.35 -6.66 26.65
C LYS A 578 -15.04 -7.05 27.95
N LEU A 579 -14.31 -6.98 29.07
CA LEU A 579 -14.87 -7.23 30.42
C LEU A 579 -15.61 -6.00 30.98
N GLY A 580 -15.49 -4.83 30.35
CA GLY A 580 -16.10 -3.58 30.84
C GLY A 580 -15.41 -3.01 32.09
N VAL A 581 -14.13 -3.31 32.28
CA VAL A 581 -13.32 -2.91 33.45
C VAL A 581 -12.20 -1.97 33.05
N SER A 582 -11.68 -1.18 33.98
CA SER A 582 -10.69 -0.13 33.68
C SER A 582 -9.27 -0.52 34.07
N ASN A 583 -9.11 -1.49 34.96
CA ASN A 583 -7.79 -1.86 35.50
C ASN A 583 -7.66 -3.36 35.80
N ARG A 584 -6.42 -3.77 36.06
CA ARG A 584 -6.02 -5.15 36.36
C ARG A 584 -6.77 -5.74 37.56
N GLU A 585 -6.93 -4.97 38.64
CA GLU A 585 -7.57 -5.46 39.86
C GLU A 585 -9.06 -5.75 39.63
N GLU A 586 -9.76 -4.87 38.91
CA GLU A 586 -11.15 -5.07 38.51
C GLU A 586 -11.31 -6.28 37.60
N ALA A 587 -10.41 -6.48 36.63
CA ALA A 587 -10.43 -7.64 35.75
C ALA A 587 -10.28 -8.96 36.52
N ILE A 588 -9.36 -9.02 37.49
CA ILE A 588 -9.13 -10.22 38.33
C ILE A 588 -10.34 -10.45 39.26
N LYS A 589 -10.88 -9.39 39.85
CA LYS A 589 -12.07 -9.47 40.72
C LYS A 589 -13.30 -9.96 39.95
N MET A 590 -13.50 -9.44 38.74
CA MET A 590 -14.61 -9.85 37.87
C MET A 590 -14.46 -11.30 37.42
N ALA A 591 -13.24 -11.74 37.07
CA ALA A 591 -12.99 -13.13 36.71
C ALA A 591 -13.34 -14.12 37.82
N ARG A 592 -13.13 -13.76 39.10
CA ARG A 592 -13.49 -14.58 40.26
C ARG A 592 -14.98 -14.51 40.62
N THR A 593 -15.60 -13.33 40.50
CA THR A 593 -17.01 -13.13 40.89
C THR A 593 -17.98 -13.78 39.90
N GLU A 594 -17.68 -13.67 38.61
CA GLU A 594 -18.52 -14.18 37.51
C GLU A 594 -18.14 -15.62 37.09
N ASN A 595 -17.25 -16.27 37.85
CA ASN A 595 -16.77 -17.64 37.59
C ASN A 595 -16.26 -17.85 36.14
N ILE A 596 -15.56 -16.83 35.62
CA ILE A 596 -15.02 -16.84 34.25
C ILE A 596 -13.87 -17.84 34.16
N LEU A 597 -13.06 -17.96 35.23
CA LEU A 597 -11.88 -18.83 35.37
C LEU A 597 -12.15 -20.05 36.25
#